data_AF-A0A5A7S8N2-F1
#
_entry.id   AF-A0A5A7S8N2-F1
#
_cell.length_a   1.000
_cell.length_b   1.000
_cell.length_c   1.000
_cell.angle_alpha   90.00
_cell.angle_beta   90.00
_cell.angle_gamma   90.00
#
_symmetry.space_group_name_H-M   'P 1'
#
loop_
_entity.id
_entity.type
_entity.pdbx_description
1 polymer ?
#
loop_
_entity_poly.entity_id
_entity_poly.type
_entity_poly.pdbx_seq_one_letter_code
_entity_poly.pdbx_strand_id
1 'polypeptide(L)'
;MNQVPALQTAVDRYSNALAVPTMLEKLHPRKQGNPGNAGALAPAIVLTSISAYEGFAEEFLAILAAHRGQNYAQVAKFVTMNNPTVATFESKLKQLLQWPANQNWEKQFSMSVWDPPREGASTWITQRTLSWNETKDQAEGWMQVRHCLSHGLVRGYRPEIWPGPLKGTVQASGVLRPQKNGKHSLSLHGAESCAHIYRLAAQQLSDAAVGYAALASLNWSNCPDFAL
;
A
#
# COMPACT_ATOMS: atom_id res chain seq x y z
N MET A 1 -15.44 -12.62 -30.19
CA MET A 1 -15.49 -12.27 -28.75
C MET A 1 -14.11 -11.76 -28.39
N ASN A 2 -13.99 -10.54 -27.88
CA ASN A 2 -12.70 -10.05 -27.37
C ASN A 2 -12.34 -10.90 -26.14
N GLN A 3 -11.17 -11.53 -26.17
CA GLN A 3 -10.68 -12.37 -25.08
C GLN A 3 -10.46 -11.51 -23.83
N VAL A 4 -11.06 -11.90 -22.70
CA VAL A 4 -10.81 -11.22 -21.41
C VAL A 4 -9.34 -11.46 -21.04
N PRO A 5 -8.55 -10.42 -20.71
CA PRO A 5 -7.16 -10.58 -20.30
C PRO A 5 -7.01 -11.52 -19.10
N ALA A 6 -5.87 -12.22 -18.98
CA ALA A 6 -5.56 -12.97 -17.78
C ALA A 6 -5.35 -12.02 -16.58
N LEU A 7 -5.80 -12.41 -15.39
CA LEU A 7 -5.57 -11.63 -14.15
C LEU A 7 -4.09 -11.43 -13.84
N GLN A 8 -3.24 -12.35 -14.28
CA GLN A 8 -1.78 -12.23 -14.19
C GLN A 8 -1.26 -10.93 -14.82
N THR A 9 -1.92 -10.40 -15.87
CA THR A 9 -1.54 -9.14 -16.51
C THR A 9 -1.49 -7.96 -15.53
N ALA A 10 -2.45 -7.90 -14.60
CA ALA A 10 -2.47 -6.85 -13.58
C ALA A 10 -1.30 -7.00 -12.60
N VAL A 11 -0.97 -8.24 -12.21
CA VAL A 11 0.16 -8.56 -11.33
C VAL A 11 1.49 -8.20 -12.01
N ASP A 12 1.66 -8.54 -13.29
CA ASP A 12 2.88 -8.25 -14.04
C ASP A 12 3.11 -6.73 -14.20
N ARG A 13 2.04 -5.97 -14.45
CA ARG A 13 2.12 -4.50 -14.52
C ARG A 13 2.40 -3.88 -13.16
N TYR A 14 1.81 -4.41 -12.10
CA TYR A 14 2.09 -3.96 -10.75
C TYR A 14 3.54 -4.24 -10.36
N SER A 15 4.05 -5.43 -10.67
CA SER A 15 5.45 -5.80 -10.53
C SER A 15 6.39 -4.81 -11.22
N ASN A 16 6.08 -4.45 -12.47
CA ASN A 16 6.85 -3.46 -13.22
C ASN A 16 6.78 -2.07 -12.58
N ALA A 17 5.60 -1.65 -12.10
CA ALA A 17 5.44 -0.36 -11.44
C ALA A 17 6.20 -0.29 -10.11
N LEU A 18 6.28 -1.39 -9.36
CA LEU A 18 7.05 -1.49 -8.12
C LEU A 18 8.58 -1.48 -8.33
N ALA A 19 9.08 -1.66 -9.56
CA ALA A 19 10.52 -1.57 -9.82
C ALA A 19 11.09 -0.19 -9.46
N VAL A 20 10.31 0.88 -9.69
CA VAL A 20 10.73 2.26 -9.37
C VAL A 20 10.95 2.48 -7.87
N PRO A 21 9.99 2.22 -6.97
CA PRO A 21 10.22 2.36 -5.52
C PRO A 21 11.38 1.50 -5.03
N THR A 22 11.56 0.27 -5.56
CA THR A 22 12.72 -0.57 -5.21
C THR A 22 14.05 0.03 -5.67
N MET A 23 14.10 0.66 -6.85
CA MET A 23 15.30 1.37 -7.30
C MET A 23 15.59 2.60 -6.42
N LEU A 24 14.56 3.35 -6.04
CA LEU A 24 14.69 4.50 -5.14
C LEU A 24 15.23 4.10 -3.76
N GLU A 25 14.76 2.97 -3.22
CA GLU A 25 15.27 2.39 -1.98
C GLU A 25 16.78 2.11 -2.07
N LYS A 26 17.22 1.49 -3.17
CA LYS A 26 18.63 1.15 -3.43
C LYS A 26 19.55 2.37 -3.59
N LEU A 27 18.99 3.54 -3.91
CA LEU A 27 19.76 4.79 -4.00
C LEU A 27 20.07 5.40 -2.62
N HIS A 28 19.40 4.97 -1.55
CA HIS A 28 19.62 5.54 -0.23
C HIS A 28 20.96 5.06 0.38
N PRO A 29 21.83 5.95 0.88
CA PRO A 29 23.17 5.57 1.36
C PRO A 29 23.17 4.74 2.66
N ARG A 30 22.01 4.62 3.32
CA ARG A 30 21.76 3.87 4.59
C ARG A 30 22.73 4.18 5.73
N LYS A 31 23.45 5.32 5.68
CA LYS A 31 24.35 5.76 6.75
C LYS A 31 23.56 6.35 7.92
N GLN A 32 24.03 6.08 9.13
CA GLN A 32 23.51 6.73 10.33
C GLN A 32 23.75 8.24 10.26
N GLY A 33 22.75 9.04 10.66
CA GLY A 33 22.84 10.50 10.69
C GLY A 33 21.94 11.17 9.66
N ASN A 34 22.32 12.37 9.22
CA ASN A 34 21.54 13.17 8.28
C ASN A 34 21.69 12.60 6.85
N PRO A 35 20.61 12.16 6.18
CA PRO A 35 20.69 11.64 4.82
C PRO A 35 20.91 12.73 3.76
N GLY A 36 20.91 14.01 4.14
CA GLY A 36 21.01 15.12 3.20
C GLY A 36 19.88 15.08 2.18
N ASN A 37 20.22 15.21 0.89
CA ASN A 37 19.25 15.15 -0.20
C ASN A 37 18.64 13.75 -0.39
N ALA A 38 19.30 12.69 0.09
CA ALA A 38 18.75 11.33 0.01
C ALA A 38 17.49 11.15 0.87
N GLY A 39 17.20 12.07 1.80
CA GLY A 39 15.93 12.08 2.53
C GLY A 39 14.71 12.18 1.61
N ALA A 40 14.84 12.76 0.41
CA ALA A 40 13.75 12.86 -0.57
C ALA A 40 13.32 11.50 -1.14
N LEU A 41 14.12 10.44 -0.98
CA LEU A 41 13.79 9.10 -1.47
C LEU A 41 12.59 8.51 -0.74
N ALA A 42 12.46 8.74 0.58
CA ALA A 42 11.35 8.15 1.35
C ALA A 42 9.96 8.67 0.89
N PRO A 43 9.74 9.99 0.73
CA PRO A 43 8.52 10.49 0.08
C PRO A 43 8.28 9.90 -1.33
N ALA A 44 9.34 9.79 -2.15
CA ALA A 44 9.22 9.28 -3.51
C ALA A 44 8.81 7.80 -3.54
N ILE A 45 9.35 6.98 -2.63
CA ILE A 45 8.97 5.56 -2.47
C ILE A 45 7.50 5.45 -2.08
N VAL A 46 7.02 6.24 -1.10
CA VAL A 46 5.61 6.23 -0.69
C VAL A 46 4.69 6.61 -1.85
N LEU A 47 4.98 7.72 -2.54
CA LEU A 47 4.17 8.21 -3.67
C LEU A 47 4.10 7.18 -4.81
N THR A 48 5.24 6.60 -5.17
CA THR A 48 5.32 5.63 -6.28
C THR A 48 4.70 4.28 -5.92
N SER A 49 4.87 3.80 -4.68
CA SER A 49 4.26 2.54 -4.22
C SER A 49 2.74 2.62 -4.16
N ILE A 50 2.20 3.72 -3.63
CA ILE A 50 0.75 3.94 -3.58
C ILE A 50 0.19 4.12 -4.99
N SER A 51 0.85 4.90 -5.86
CA SER A 51 0.40 5.06 -7.24
C SER A 51 0.40 3.73 -8.02
N ALA A 52 1.41 2.88 -7.81
CA ALA A 52 1.45 1.53 -8.38
C ALA A 52 0.25 0.68 -7.90
N TYR A 53 -0.07 0.76 -6.61
CA TYR A 53 -1.20 0.05 -6.02
C TYR A 53 -2.55 0.55 -6.55
N GLU A 54 -2.72 1.87 -6.69
CA GLU A 54 -3.95 2.48 -7.22
C GLU A 54 -4.28 1.91 -8.61
N GLY A 55 -3.29 1.90 -9.51
CA GLY A 55 -3.45 1.32 -10.85
C GLY A 55 -3.70 -0.19 -10.82
N PHE A 56 -3.01 -0.93 -9.94
CA PHE A 56 -3.23 -2.37 -9.78
C PHE A 56 -4.66 -2.69 -9.33
N ALA A 57 -5.18 -2.01 -8.31
CA ALA A 57 -6.50 -2.28 -7.76
C ALA A 57 -7.60 -2.05 -8.81
N GLU A 58 -7.51 -0.96 -9.58
CA GLU A 58 -8.44 -0.67 -10.67
C GLU A 58 -8.38 -1.73 -11.77
N GLU A 59 -7.17 -2.06 -12.26
CA GLU A 59 -6.99 -3.01 -13.35
C GLU A 59 -7.40 -4.43 -12.94
N PHE A 60 -7.01 -4.88 -11.75
CA PHE A 60 -7.36 -6.20 -11.23
C PHE A 60 -8.87 -6.36 -11.09
N LEU A 61 -9.56 -5.37 -10.50
CA LEU A 61 -11.03 -5.39 -10.41
C LEU A 61 -11.67 -5.38 -11.79
N ALA A 62 -11.13 -4.63 -12.75
CA ALA A 62 -11.68 -4.55 -14.10
C ALA A 62 -11.62 -5.91 -14.81
N ILE A 63 -10.45 -6.55 -14.76
CA ILE A 63 -10.25 -7.87 -15.36
C ILE A 63 -11.10 -8.92 -14.64
N LEU A 64 -11.14 -8.90 -13.30
CA LEU A 64 -11.95 -9.84 -12.52
C LEU A 64 -13.44 -9.69 -12.82
N ALA A 65 -13.94 -8.45 -12.93
CA ALA A 65 -15.33 -8.17 -13.26
C ALA A 65 -15.69 -8.68 -14.66
N ALA A 66 -14.79 -8.54 -15.63
CA ALA A 66 -14.96 -9.09 -16.96
C ALA A 66 -14.99 -10.64 -16.94
N HIS A 67 -14.15 -11.31 -16.15
CA HIS A 67 -14.22 -12.77 -15.94
C HIS A 67 -15.53 -13.21 -15.26
N ARG A 68 -16.19 -12.31 -14.53
CA ARG A 68 -17.52 -12.52 -13.95
C ARG A 68 -18.67 -12.15 -14.89
N GLY A 69 -18.39 -11.90 -16.17
CA GLY A 69 -19.39 -11.63 -17.20
C GLY A 69 -19.94 -10.20 -17.21
N GLN A 70 -19.33 -9.27 -16.47
CA GLN A 70 -19.72 -7.85 -16.53
C GLN A 70 -19.30 -7.25 -17.87
N ASN A 71 -20.18 -6.44 -18.47
CA ASN A 71 -19.87 -5.70 -19.69
C ASN A 71 -19.02 -4.44 -19.39
N TYR A 72 -18.45 -3.81 -20.42
CA TYR A 72 -17.57 -2.65 -20.26
C TYR A 72 -18.19 -1.49 -19.47
N ALA A 73 -19.48 -1.19 -19.65
CA ALA A 73 -20.15 -0.11 -18.93
C ALA A 73 -20.31 -0.45 -17.43
N GLN A 74 -20.64 -1.71 -17.12
CA GLN A 74 -20.71 -2.21 -15.75
C GLN A 74 -19.33 -2.20 -15.09
N VAL A 75 -18.30 -2.66 -15.80
CA VAL A 75 -16.90 -2.63 -15.35
C VAL A 75 -16.48 -1.19 -15.03
N ALA A 76 -16.63 -0.25 -15.97
CA ALA A 76 -16.23 1.15 -15.79
C ALA A 76 -16.90 1.78 -14.56
N LYS A 77 -18.22 1.58 -14.41
CA LYS A 77 -18.97 2.07 -13.24
C LYS A 77 -18.49 1.44 -11.94
N PHE A 78 -18.11 0.17 -11.98
CA PHE A 78 -17.69 -0.57 -10.80
C PHE A 78 -16.29 -0.19 -10.32
N VAL A 79 -15.33 -0.04 -11.23
CA VAL A 79 -13.92 0.21 -10.90
C VAL A 79 -13.57 1.68 -10.68
N THR A 80 -14.49 2.62 -10.98
CA THR A 80 -14.28 4.03 -10.66
C THR A 80 -14.12 4.21 -9.15
N MET A 81 -12.91 4.60 -8.73
CA MET A 81 -12.52 4.80 -7.33
C MET A 81 -11.58 6.00 -7.26
N ASN A 82 -11.64 6.76 -6.16
CA ASN A 82 -10.69 7.85 -5.90
C ASN A 82 -9.76 7.40 -4.78
N ASN A 83 -8.45 7.34 -5.06
CA ASN A 83 -7.41 6.96 -4.10
C ASN A 83 -7.73 5.63 -3.38
N PRO A 84 -7.92 4.51 -4.10
CA PRO A 84 -8.30 3.24 -3.48
C PRO A 84 -7.23 2.77 -2.47
N THR A 85 -7.67 2.54 -1.24
CA THR A 85 -6.89 1.91 -0.17
C THR A 85 -7.09 0.39 -0.16
N VAL A 86 -6.35 -0.32 0.70
CA VAL A 86 -6.54 -1.75 0.95
C VAL A 86 -7.98 -2.08 1.36
N ALA A 87 -8.58 -1.26 2.23
CA ALA A 87 -9.97 -1.41 2.63
C ALA A 87 -10.95 -1.19 1.45
N THR A 88 -10.64 -0.22 0.58
CA THR A 88 -11.45 0.04 -0.63
C THR A 88 -11.43 -1.14 -1.58
N PHE A 89 -10.24 -1.69 -1.84
CA PHE A 89 -10.07 -2.85 -2.72
C PHE A 89 -10.77 -4.10 -2.15
N GLU A 90 -10.60 -4.38 -0.86
CA GLU A 90 -11.30 -5.46 -0.17
C GLU A 90 -12.83 -5.31 -0.30
N SER A 91 -13.36 -4.11 -0.03
CA SER A 91 -14.80 -3.83 -0.12
C SER A 91 -15.35 -4.07 -1.52
N LYS A 92 -14.62 -3.67 -2.56
CA LYS A 92 -14.99 -3.93 -3.96
C LYS A 92 -14.93 -5.42 -4.28
N LEU A 93 -13.88 -6.14 -3.88
CA LEU A 93 -13.84 -7.60 -4.06
C LEU A 93 -15.03 -8.27 -3.36
N LYS A 94 -15.37 -7.85 -2.13
CA LYS A 94 -16.56 -8.30 -1.39
C LYS A 94 -17.84 -8.08 -2.20
N GLN A 95 -18.02 -6.91 -2.78
CA GLN A 95 -19.18 -6.60 -3.61
C GLN A 95 -19.23 -7.43 -4.90
N LEU A 96 -18.11 -7.56 -5.61
CA LEU A 96 -18.04 -8.22 -6.92
C LEU A 96 -18.21 -9.73 -6.82
N LEU A 97 -17.55 -10.35 -5.85
CA LEU A 97 -17.54 -11.80 -5.65
C LEU A 97 -18.70 -12.28 -4.78
N GLN A 98 -19.35 -11.36 -4.05
CA GLN A 98 -20.31 -11.70 -3.00
C GLN A 98 -19.74 -12.71 -2.00
N TRP A 99 -18.42 -12.68 -1.77
CA TRP A 99 -17.78 -13.64 -0.89
C TRP A 99 -18.09 -13.31 0.59
N PRO A 100 -18.19 -14.33 1.47
CA PRO A 100 -18.58 -14.12 2.87
C PRO A 100 -17.72 -13.10 3.62
N ALA A 101 -18.29 -12.44 4.63
CA ALA A 101 -17.50 -11.66 5.57
C ALA A 101 -16.64 -12.58 6.46
N ASN A 102 -15.56 -12.05 7.03
CA ASN A 102 -14.66 -12.74 7.97
C ASN A 102 -14.05 -14.01 7.38
N GLN A 103 -13.46 -13.90 6.19
CA GLN A 103 -12.76 -15.01 5.56
C GLN A 103 -11.68 -15.58 6.49
N ASN A 104 -11.45 -16.90 6.46
CA ASN A 104 -10.47 -17.53 7.33
C ASN A 104 -9.06 -16.96 7.15
N TRP A 105 -8.70 -16.55 5.93
CA TRP A 105 -7.43 -15.90 5.64
C TRP A 105 -7.27 -14.57 6.40
N GLU A 106 -8.35 -13.83 6.68
CA GLU A 106 -8.28 -12.56 7.43
C GLU A 106 -7.76 -12.80 8.86
N LYS A 107 -8.07 -13.96 9.47
CA LYS A 107 -7.63 -14.34 10.82
C LYS A 107 -6.23 -14.91 10.85
N GLN A 108 -5.79 -15.52 9.75
CA GLN A 108 -4.48 -16.14 9.61
C GLN A 108 -3.42 -15.16 9.09
N PHE A 109 -3.87 -14.03 8.56
CA PHE A 109 -2.98 -13.01 8.02
C PHE A 109 -2.15 -12.35 9.13
N SER A 110 -0.86 -12.29 8.88
CA SER A 110 0.10 -11.53 9.68
C SER A 110 1.17 -10.97 8.76
N MET A 111 1.55 -9.71 8.95
CA MET A 111 2.69 -9.11 8.27
C MET A 111 3.54 -8.31 9.24
N SER A 112 4.85 -8.33 9.05
CA SER A 112 5.74 -7.44 9.81
C SER A 112 5.84 -6.09 9.12
N VAL A 113 6.06 -5.05 9.91
CA VAL A 113 6.45 -3.71 9.44
C VAL A 113 7.47 -3.14 10.40
N TRP A 114 8.25 -2.16 9.94
CA TRP A 114 9.09 -1.38 10.84
C TRP A 114 8.24 -0.56 11.82
N ASP A 115 8.59 -0.64 13.10
CA ASP A 115 8.00 0.11 14.20
C ASP A 115 8.88 1.33 14.52
N PRO A 116 8.38 2.56 14.32
CA PRO A 116 9.19 3.74 14.59
C PRO A 116 9.49 3.86 16.09
N PRO A 117 10.74 4.24 16.47
CA PRO A 117 11.09 4.40 17.87
C PRO A 117 10.29 5.53 18.50
N ARG A 118 10.01 5.39 19.81
CA ARG A 118 9.38 6.46 20.61
C ARG A 118 10.22 7.73 20.58
N GLU A 119 9.57 8.86 20.84
CA GLU A 119 10.28 10.14 20.96
C GLU A 119 11.41 10.03 22.00
N GLY A 120 12.61 10.48 21.61
CA GLY A 120 13.80 10.43 22.48
C GLY A 120 14.50 9.08 22.57
N ALA A 121 13.92 8.00 22.04
CA ALA A 121 14.59 6.70 21.98
C ALA A 121 15.61 6.64 20.83
N SER A 122 16.82 6.17 21.14
CA SER A 122 17.91 5.91 20.20
C SER A 122 18.01 4.45 19.78
N THR A 123 17.33 3.54 20.48
CA THR A 123 17.35 2.11 20.18
C THR A 123 16.70 1.83 18.83
N TRP A 124 17.40 0.97 18.10
CA TRP A 124 17.15 0.44 16.77
C TRP A 124 15.68 0.18 16.46
N ILE A 125 15.32 0.41 15.20
CA ILE A 125 13.99 0.19 14.65
C ILE A 125 13.67 -1.30 14.81
N THR A 126 12.59 -1.61 15.53
CA THR A 126 12.10 -2.97 15.71
C THR A 126 11.04 -3.29 14.66
N GLN A 127 10.74 -4.56 14.46
CA GLN A 127 9.57 -4.94 13.68
C GLN A 127 8.35 -5.10 14.60
N ARG A 128 7.18 -4.71 14.09
CA ARG A 128 5.87 -4.99 14.68
C ARG A 128 5.05 -5.83 13.70
N THR A 129 4.39 -6.86 14.20
CA THR A 129 3.44 -7.64 13.41
C THR A 129 2.07 -6.97 13.42
N LEU A 130 1.44 -6.90 12.25
CA LEU A 130 0.10 -6.37 12.02
C LEU A 130 -0.86 -7.51 11.70
N SER A 131 -2.04 -7.47 12.30
CA SER A 131 -3.22 -8.19 11.82
C SER A 131 -3.78 -7.57 10.53
N TRP A 132 -4.75 -8.23 9.89
CA TRP A 132 -5.41 -7.69 8.70
C TRP A 132 -6.09 -6.33 8.94
N ASN A 133 -6.74 -6.15 10.08
CA ASN A 133 -7.40 -4.88 10.41
C ASN A 133 -6.38 -3.76 10.62
N GLU A 134 -5.30 -4.02 11.36
CA GLU A 134 -4.24 -3.04 11.56
C GLU A 134 -3.51 -2.69 10.25
N THR A 135 -3.41 -3.65 9.32
CA THR A 135 -2.85 -3.44 7.97
C THR A 135 -3.70 -2.46 7.17
N LYS A 136 -5.04 -2.59 7.26
CA LYS A 136 -5.95 -1.63 6.62
C LYS A 136 -5.84 -0.24 7.25
N ASP A 137 -5.81 -0.15 8.57
CA ASP A 137 -5.65 1.13 9.27
C ASP A 137 -4.32 1.81 8.92
N GLN A 138 -3.24 1.04 8.83
CA GLN A 138 -1.93 1.53 8.37
C GLN A 138 -1.98 2.00 6.91
N ALA A 139 -2.63 1.25 6.01
CA ALA A 139 -2.79 1.65 4.62
C ALA A 139 -3.56 2.98 4.49
N GLU A 140 -4.61 3.20 5.28
CA GLU A 140 -5.34 4.46 5.37
C GLU A 140 -4.43 5.62 5.86
N GLY A 141 -3.62 5.37 6.89
CA GLY A 141 -2.63 6.34 7.37
C GLY A 141 -1.61 6.72 6.29
N TRP A 142 -1.12 5.74 5.52
CA TRP A 142 -0.23 5.97 4.38
C TRP A 142 -0.91 6.72 3.24
N MET A 143 -2.20 6.50 3.01
CA MET A 143 -2.97 7.27 2.03
C MET A 143 -3.07 8.75 2.45
N GLN A 144 -3.24 9.04 3.74
CA GLN A 144 -3.15 10.41 4.25
C GLN A 144 -1.76 11.01 4.08
N VAL A 145 -0.69 10.23 4.26
CA VAL A 145 0.68 10.66 3.97
C VAL A 145 0.81 11.06 2.49
N ARG A 146 0.37 10.20 1.56
CA ARG A 146 0.37 10.49 0.11
C ARG A 146 -0.44 11.73 -0.22
N HIS A 147 -1.61 11.92 0.39
CA HIS A 147 -2.42 13.12 0.24
C HIS A 147 -1.63 14.39 0.63
N CYS A 148 -1.04 14.39 1.84
CA CYS A 148 -0.26 15.54 2.33
C CYS A 148 0.94 15.87 1.43
N LEU A 149 1.66 14.85 0.96
CA LEU A 149 2.81 15.01 0.06
C LEU A 149 2.37 15.54 -1.32
N SER A 150 1.30 14.99 -1.88
CA SER A 150 0.80 15.36 -3.21
C SER A 150 0.32 16.81 -3.27
N HIS A 151 -0.22 17.33 -2.17
CA HIS A 151 -0.67 18.71 -2.07
C HIS A 151 0.42 19.69 -1.57
N GLY A 152 1.65 19.20 -1.33
CA GLY A 152 2.75 20.04 -0.86
C GLY A 152 2.54 20.61 0.55
N LEU A 153 1.72 19.96 1.38
CA LEU A 153 1.45 20.40 2.76
C LEU A 153 2.66 20.20 3.66
N VAL A 154 3.51 19.23 3.33
CA VAL A 154 4.77 18.91 4.00
C VAL A 154 5.80 18.43 2.98
N ARG A 155 7.09 18.53 3.31
CA ARG A 155 8.17 17.92 2.51
C ARG A 155 8.34 16.43 2.82
N GLY A 156 7.95 16.02 4.03
CA GLY A 156 7.89 14.64 4.49
C GLY A 156 9.15 14.18 5.23
N TYR A 157 10.34 14.47 4.70
CA TYR A 157 11.60 13.92 5.19
C TYR A 157 12.24 14.71 6.35
N ARG A 158 11.67 15.85 6.75
CA ARG A 158 12.11 16.64 7.91
C ARG A 158 11.08 16.55 9.04
N PRO A 159 11.46 16.87 10.28
CA PRO A 159 10.49 17.04 11.36
C PRO A 159 9.53 18.19 11.05
N GLU A 160 8.28 17.85 10.73
CA GLU A 160 7.23 18.77 10.31
C GLU A 160 5.94 18.51 11.11
N ILE A 161 5.06 19.50 11.18
CA ILE A 161 3.71 19.29 11.70
C ILE A 161 2.87 18.76 10.55
N TRP A 162 2.35 17.54 10.71
CA TRP A 162 1.49 16.93 9.71
C TRP A 162 0.05 17.35 9.95
N PRO A 163 -0.69 17.76 8.91
CA PRO A 163 -2.10 18.09 9.03
C PRO A 163 -2.90 16.95 9.67
N GLY A 164 -3.93 17.32 10.43
CA GLY A 164 -4.90 16.36 10.93
C GLY A 164 -5.66 15.68 9.79
N PRO A 165 -6.28 14.52 10.06
CA PRO A 165 -7.02 13.77 9.05
C PRO A 165 -8.23 14.56 8.56
N LEU A 166 -8.68 14.24 7.35
CA LEU A 166 -10.06 14.55 6.97
C LEU A 166 -11.00 13.80 7.93
N LYS A 167 -12.09 14.46 8.35
CA LYS A 167 -13.01 13.99 9.41
C LYS A 167 -13.32 12.49 9.29
N GLY A 168 -13.00 11.71 10.33
CA GLY A 168 -13.31 10.27 10.42
C GLY A 168 -12.29 9.31 9.80
N THR A 169 -11.12 9.80 9.35
CA THR A 169 -10.04 8.95 8.81
C THR A 169 -8.87 8.78 9.79
N VAL A 170 -8.05 7.74 9.58
CA VAL A 170 -6.81 7.51 10.32
C VAL A 170 -5.83 8.66 10.08
N GLN A 171 -5.10 9.10 11.09
CA GLN A 171 -4.15 10.22 10.95
C GLN A 171 -2.86 9.77 10.26
N ALA A 172 -2.28 10.64 9.42
CA ALA A 172 -0.95 10.42 8.84
C ALA A 172 0.13 10.20 9.92
N SER A 173 0.02 10.88 11.07
CA SER A 173 0.94 10.72 12.20
C SER A 173 1.06 9.29 12.72
N GLY A 174 0.03 8.46 12.55
CA GLY A 174 0.00 7.08 13.04
C GLY A 174 1.00 6.13 12.38
N VAL A 175 1.53 6.52 11.21
CA VAL A 175 2.49 5.71 10.43
C VAL A 175 3.86 6.38 10.29
N LEU A 176 4.05 7.54 10.91
CA LEU A 176 5.25 8.34 10.81
C LEU A 176 6.09 8.26 12.08
N ARG A 177 7.38 8.58 11.97
CA ARG A 177 8.25 8.63 13.14
C ARG A 177 7.92 9.88 13.98
N PRO A 178 7.61 9.74 15.28
CA PRO A 178 7.41 10.88 16.17
C PRO A 178 8.72 11.64 16.41
N GLN A 179 8.60 12.96 16.51
CA GLN A 179 9.69 13.92 16.74
C GLN A 179 9.26 14.91 17.82
N LYS A 180 10.25 15.65 18.36
CA LYS A 180 10.00 16.65 19.40
C LYS A 180 8.92 17.66 18.99
N ASN A 181 8.17 18.12 19.99
CA ASN A 181 7.14 19.16 19.87
C ASN A 181 5.99 18.77 18.94
N GLY A 182 5.55 17.50 18.98
CA GLY A 182 4.41 17.00 18.20
C GLY A 182 4.67 16.89 16.69
N LYS A 183 5.93 17.02 16.27
CA LYS A 183 6.33 16.88 14.87
C LYS A 183 6.46 15.42 14.51
N HIS A 184 6.36 15.13 13.21
CA HIS A 184 6.60 13.80 12.67
C HIS A 184 7.47 13.89 11.42
N SER A 185 8.18 12.81 11.12
CA SER A 185 9.04 12.71 9.93
C SER A 185 8.87 11.35 9.27
N LEU A 186 8.83 11.35 7.94
CA LEU A 186 8.90 10.14 7.13
C LEU A 186 10.35 9.65 7.06
N SER A 187 10.58 8.42 7.52
CA SER A 187 11.86 7.72 7.43
C SER A 187 11.88 6.76 6.24
N LEU A 188 13.07 6.33 5.82
CA LEU A 188 13.20 5.27 4.80
C LEU A 188 12.47 3.99 5.24
N HIS A 189 12.68 3.54 6.48
CA HIS A 189 11.99 2.38 7.04
C HIS A 189 10.47 2.52 7.04
N GLY A 190 9.94 3.72 7.28
CA GLY A 190 8.50 3.98 7.12
C GLY A 190 8.05 3.80 5.66
N ALA A 191 8.83 4.30 4.71
CA ALA A 191 8.55 4.11 3.29
C ALA A 191 8.65 2.63 2.84
N GLU A 192 9.62 1.87 3.37
CA GLU A 192 9.72 0.42 3.16
C GLU A 192 8.48 -0.30 3.71
N SER A 193 8.03 0.03 4.93
CA SER A 193 6.78 -0.49 5.49
C SER A 193 5.57 -0.17 4.62
N CYS A 194 5.46 1.06 4.11
CA CYS A 194 4.38 1.45 3.21
C CYS A 194 4.35 0.56 1.96
N ALA A 195 5.48 0.44 1.27
CA ALA A 195 5.60 -0.35 0.05
C ALA A 195 5.30 -1.84 0.31
N HIS A 196 5.81 -2.38 1.42
CA HIS A 196 5.57 -3.75 1.85
C HIS A 196 4.08 -4.03 2.13
N ILE A 197 3.40 -3.14 2.86
CA ILE A 197 1.96 -3.23 3.14
C ILE A 197 1.17 -3.33 1.83
N TYR A 198 1.37 -2.38 0.92
CA TYR A 198 0.59 -2.32 -0.32
C TYR A 198 0.90 -3.51 -1.26
N ARG A 199 2.16 -3.98 -1.30
CA ARG A 199 2.51 -5.19 -2.07
C ARG A 199 1.86 -6.45 -1.50
N LEU A 200 1.96 -6.70 -0.19
CA LEU A 200 1.46 -7.95 0.40
C LEU A 200 -0.06 -7.95 0.51
N ALA A 201 -0.68 -6.79 0.79
CA ALA A 201 -2.13 -6.69 0.81
C ALA A 201 -2.74 -6.91 -0.59
N ALA A 202 -2.10 -6.39 -1.64
CA ALA A 202 -2.46 -6.69 -3.03
C ALA A 202 -2.41 -8.20 -3.30
N GLN A 203 -1.28 -8.85 -2.95
CA GLN A 203 -1.11 -10.29 -3.11
C GLN A 203 -2.19 -11.08 -2.37
N GLN A 204 -2.36 -10.83 -1.08
CA GLN A 204 -3.31 -11.57 -0.24
C GLN A 204 -4.75 -11.47 -0.76
N LEU A 205 -5.19 -10.26 -1.12
CA LEU A 205 -6.56 -10.03 -1.59
C LEU A 205 -6.79 -10.68 -2.96
N SER A 206 -5.83 -10.56 -3.87
CA SER A 206 -5.94 -11.12 -5.20
C SER A 206 -5.83 -12.64 -5.23
N ASP A 207 -4.93 -13.23 -4.44
CA ASP A 207 -4.79 -14.69 -4.29
C ASP A 207 -6.07 -15.29 -3.69
N ALA A 208 -6.62 -14.65 -2.66
CA ALA A 208 -7.91 -15.04 -2.12
C ALA A 208 -9.01 -14.94 -3.18
N ALA A 209 -9.06 -13.83 -3.94
CA ALA A 209 -10.10 -13.57 -4.93
C ALA A 209 -10.09 -14.62 -6.06
N VAL A 210 -8.92 -14.97 -6.59
CA VAL A 210 -8.82 -16.03 -7.62
C VAL A 210 -9.16 -17.39 -7.06
N GLY A 211 -8.76 -17.70 -5.82
CA GLY A 211 -9.12 -18.94 -5.14
C GLY A 211 -10.62 -19.07 -4.97
N TYR A 212 -11.30 -18.00 -4.53
CA TYR A 212 -12.76 -17.98 -4.38
C TYR A 212 -13.49 -18.09 -5.72
N ALA A 213 -12.99 -17.40 -6.76
CA ALA A 213 -13.58 -17.42 -8.09
C ALA A 213 -13.24 -18.69 -8.91
N ALA A 214 -12.47 -19.63 -8.34
CA ALA A 214 -11.95 -20.82 -9.02
C ALA A 214 -11.19 -20.49 -10.32
N LEU A 215 -10.42 -19.40 -10.30
CA LEU A 215 -9.56 -18.95 -11.39
C LEU A 215 -8.11 -19.43 -11.20
N ALA A 216 -7.30 -19.32 -12.25
CA ALA A 216 -5.89 -19.67 -12.18
C ALA A 216 -5.15 -18.89 -11.09
N SER A 217 -4.24 -19.58 -10.39
CA SER A 217 -3.37 -18.98 -9.38
C SER A 217 -2.47 -17.90 -9.98
N LEU A 218 -2.18 -16.87 -9.20
CA LEU A 218 -1.30 -15.78 -9.59
C LEU A 218 0.14 -16.10 -9.23
N ASN A 219 1.08 -15.66 -10.07
CA ASN A 219 2.49 -15.73 -9.79
C ASN A 219 3.03 -14.33 -9.41
N TRP A 220 3.57 -14.23 -8.20
CA TRP A 220 4.14 -13.00 -7.64
C TRP A 220 5.67 -13.01 -7.61
N SER A 221 6.33 -14.01 -8.22
CA SER A 221 7.79 -14.20 -8.14
C SER A 221 8.60 -13.02 -8.69
N ASN A 222 8.02 -12.24 -9.59
CA ASN A 222 8.67 -11.07 -10.20
C ASN A 222 8.45 -9.79 -9.39
N CYS A 223 7.45 -9.77 -8.49
CA CYS A 223 7.18 -8.61 -7.66
C CYS A 223 8.35 -8.40 -6.69
N PRO A 224 8.92 -7.19 -6.65
CA PRO A 224 10.02 -6.91 -5.75
C PRO A 224 9.57 -7.02 -4.30
N ASP A 225 10.50 -7.43 -3.44
CA ASP A 225 10.32 -7.37 -2.00
C ASP A 225 10.98 -6.11 -1.45
N PHE A 226 10.41 -5.58 -0.37
CA PHE A 226 10.90 -4.39 0.31
C PHE A 226 11.53 -4.80 1.62
N ALA A 227 12.70 -4.23 1.93
CA ALA A 227 13.47 -4.63 3.10
C ALA A 227 12.72 -4.37 4.41
N LEU A 228 12.46 -5.45 5.15
CA LEU A 228 12.04 -5.45 6.55
C LEU A 228 13.07 -6.13 7.41
#